data_AF-A0A2K2D5M9-F1
#
_entry.id   AF-A0A2K2D5M9-F1
#
_cell.length_a   1.000
_cell.length_b   1.000
_cell.length_c   1.000
_cell.angle_alpha   90.00
_cell.angle_beta   90.00
_cell.angle_gamma   90.00
#
_symmetry.space_group_name_H-M   'P 1'
#
loop_
_entity.id
_entity.type
_entity.pdbx_description
1 polymer ?
#
loop_
_entity_poly.entity_id
_entity_poly.type
_entity_poly.pdbx_seq_one_letter_code
_entity_poly.pdbx_strand_id
1 'polypeptide(L)'
;MGTNLIEEPVQAVLPGGNQIPPDGNNQKGTRDEGGAAFTTPANLMKGANIFSPGTMNRLYSETAVAFRMLGPAEEINLNGKSLEDDFTLSPVCKKACPPVKLEKSPWSKGISHPRRETALTGDFYEWLVATSGPDMDRPWIMHCTERYIEVTGNDLKDIFCRQQAMSYDLFDIAIRRICELDNRMYTNKEVNRWRHIMESDFAMLALAGEDPTTNKSIRHQFLGEPVKHAIQACGMITVPAMVRTSWCVYFWDMKIKCVHIADPAYKSIEAASFQQIHKPNLKVLTHALSRCAKMFFDGWSPD
;
A
#
# COMPACT_ATOMS: atom_id res chain seq x y z
N MET A 1 36.12 -29.33 4.78
CA MET A 1 36.47 -27.90 4.83
C MET A 1 35.17 -27.13 4.67
N GLY A 2 34.62 -26.66 5.79
CA GLY A 2 33.37 -25.90 5.81
C GLY A 2 33.64 -24.42 5.60
N THR A 3 32.88 -23.79 4.71
CA THR A 3 32.85 -22.34 4.52
C THR A 3 31.48 -21.84 4.93
N ASN A 4 31.48 -21.05 6.00
CA ASN A 4 30.32 -20.38 6.58
C ASN A 4 29.75 -19.35 5.60
N LEU A 5 28.45 -19.42 5.34
CA LEU A 5 27.65 -18.33 4.77
C LEU A 5 27.28 -17.40 5.93
N ILE A 6 27.78 -16.17 5.88
CA ILE A 6 27.35 -15.10 6.78
C ILE A 6 26.11 -14.47 6.13
N GLU A 7 24.94 -14.81 6.67
CA GLU A 7 23.70 -14.06 6.41
C GLU A 7 23.79 -12.71 7.15
N GLU A 8 24.02 -11.61 6.44
CA GLU A 8 23.85 -10.28 7.02
C GLU A 8 22.36 -9.89 7.06
N PRO A 9 21.83 -9.42 8.19
CA PRO A 9 20.43 -9.00 8.28
C PRO A 9 20.23 -7.59 7.70
N VAL A 10 19.18 -7.44 6.89
CA VAL A 10 18.65 -6.15 6.41
C VAL A 10 18.38 -5.23 7.61
N GLN A 11 19.07 -4.09 7.68
CA GLN A 11 18.89 -3.10 8.75
C GLN A 11 17.76 -2.13 8.43
N ALA A 12 16.82 -1.98 9.36
CA ALA A 12 15.83 -0.90 9.34
C ALA A 12 16.51 0.39 9.83
N VAL A 13 16.56 1.41 8.98
CA VAL A 13 17.14 2.72 9.34
C VAL A 13 16.01 3.69 9.68
N LEU A 14 16.03 4.21 10.91
CA LEU A 14 15.15 5.26 11.41
C LEU A 14 15.62 6.63 10.90
N PRO A 15 14.72 7.57 10.58
CA PRO A 15 15.13 8.94 10.24
C PRO A 15 15.71 9.64 11.48
N GLY A 16 17.03 9.89 11.45
CA GLY A 16 17.73 10.73 12.42
C GLY A 16 17.40 12.21 12.19
N GLY A 17 17.00 12.90 13.26
CA GLY A 17 16.78 14.35 13.24
C GLY A 17 18.11 15.09 13.08
N ASN A 18 18.26 15.81 11.98
CA ASN A 18 19.35 16.78 11.84
C ASN A 18 19.05 18.01 12.72
N GLN A 19 19.91 18.24 13.71
CA GLN A 19 19.99 19.50 14.43
C GLN A 19 20.47 20.60 13.48
N ILE A 20 19.70 21.67 13.35
CA ILE A 20 20.09 22.93 12.71
C ILE A 20 20.38 23.92 13.86
N PRO A 21 21.51 24.65 13.87
CA PRO A 21 21.83 25.59 14.94
C PRO A 21 20.97 26.88 14.85
N PRO A 22 20.84 27.64 15.96
CA PRO A 22 19.87 28.72 16.05
C PRO A 22 20.46 30.01 15.48
N ASP A 23 19.71 30.69 14.61
CA ASP A 23 19.89 32.12 14.37
C ASP A 23 18.55 32.83 14.44
N GLY A 24 18.51 33.86 15.27
CA GLY A 24 17.32 34.61 15.62
C GLY A 24 16.87 35.55 14.51
N ASN A 25 15.55 35.67 14.36
CA ASN A 25 14.89 36.95 14.46
C ASN A 25 13.37 36.76 14.59
N ASN A 26 12.83 37.30 15.68
CA ASN A 26 11.40 37.36 15.98
C ASN A 26 10.71 38.35 15.03
N GLN A 27 9.82 37.85 14.17
CA GLN A 27 8.68 38.64 13.70
C GLN A 27 7.38 37.82 13.86
N LYS A 28 6.51 38.34 14.73
CA LYS A 28 5.13 37.92 14.95
C LYS A 28 4.36 37.93 13.62
N GLY A 29 3.88 36.77 13.21
CA GLY A 29 2.84 36.61 12.20
C GLY A 29 1.85 35.57 12.70
N THR A 30 0.73 36.03 13.26
CA THR A 30 -0.46 35.22 13.52
C THR A 30 -0.91 34.57 12.22
N ARG A 31 -0.93 33.23 12.17
CA ARG A 31 -1.64 32.46 11.14
C ARG A 31 -2.61 31.52 11.82
N ASP A 32 -3.87 31.64 11.39
CA ASP A 32 -4.98 30.76 11.71
C ASP A 32 -4.61 29.29 11.56
N GLU A 33 -4.69 28.55 12.67
CA GLU A 33 -4.73 27.10 12.66
C GLU A 33 -6.16 26.64 12.39
N GLY A 34 -6.53 26.66 11.11
CA GLY A 34 -7.76 26.06 10.57
C GLY A 34 -7.46 24.83 9.72
N GLY A 35 -6.52 23.97 10.14
CA GLY A 35 -6.22 22.72 9.47
C GLY A 35 -6.96 21.58 10.17
N ALA A 36 -8.08 21.13 9.62
CA ALA A 36 -8.73 19.89 10.07
C ALA A 36 -7.72 18.74 9.92
N ALA A 37 -7.09 18.36 11.04
CA ALA A 37 -6.16 17.25 11.09
C ALA A 37 -6.96 15.95 11.01
N PHE A 38 -6.76 15.19 9.94
CA PHE A 38 -7.28 13.83 9.82
C PHE A 38 -6.62 12.96 10.90
N THR A 39 -7.40 12.55 11.90
CA THR A 39 -6.96 11.60 12.93
C THR A 39 -7.43 10.19 12.58
N THR A 40 -6.51 9.24 12.59
CA THR A 40 -6.80 7.82 12.35
C THR A 40 -7.40 7.13 13.59
N PRO A 41 -8.38 6.22 13.45
CA PRO A 41 -9.06 5.55 14.58
C PRO A 41 -8.22 4.60 15.45
N ALA A 42 -6.92 4.44 15.16
CA ALA A 42 -6.04 3.41 15.75
C ALA A 42 -5.85 3.49 17.29
N ASN A 43 -6.31 4.57 17.95
CA ASN A 43 -6.13 4.76 19.39
C ASN A 43 -7.13 3.99 20.28
N LEU A 44 -8.08 3.23 19.71
CA LEU A 44 -9.23 2.69 20.46
C LEU A 44 -9.08 1.31 21.11
N MET A 45 -7.98 0.56 20.92
CA MET A 45 -7.86 -0.79 21.50
C MET A 45 -6.57 -1.04 22.28
N LYS A 46 -6.62 -0.80 23.61
CA LYS A 46 -5.66 -1.35 24.59
C LYS A 46 -6.27 -2.59 25.23
N GLY A 47 -6.19 -3.74 24.55
CA GLY A 47 -6.48 -5.06 25.12
C GLY A 47 -5.19 -5.82 25.42
N ALA A 48 -5.16 -6.59 26.51
CA ALA A 48 -4.07 -7.50 26.82
C ALA A 48 -4.07 -8.67 25.82
N ASN A 49 -3.19 -8.64 24.82
CA ASN A 49 -3.11 -9.69 23.79
C ASN A 49 -2.30 -10.88 24.31
N ILE A 50 -2.90 -12.07 24.27
CA ILE A 50 -2.29 -13.37 24.64
C ILE A 50 -1.33 -13.88 23.54
N PHE A 51 -1.47 -13.38 22.31
CA PHE A 51 -0.72 -13.82 21.14
C PHE A 51 0.44 -12.89 20.79
N SER A 52 1.47 -13.45 20.13
CA SER A 52 2.58 -12.65 19.59
C SER A 52 2.07 -11.66 18.51
N PRO A 53 2.74 -10.51 18.31
CA PRO A 53 2.34 -9.54 17.28
C PRO A 53 2.22 -10.14 15.87
N GLY A 54 3.14 -11.03 15.49
CA GLY A 54 3.10 -11.71 14.19
C GLY A 54 1.90 -12.65 14.07
N THR A 55 1.59 -13.40 15.12
CA THR A 55 0.41 -14.28 15.17
C THR A 55 -0.88 -13.49 15.05
N MET A 56 -0.99 -12.36 15.75
CA MET A 56 -2.15 -11.48 15.65
C MET A 56 -2.33 -10.94 14.24
N ASN A 57 -1.26 -10.44 13.61
CA ASN A 57 -1.35 -9.91 12.24
C ASN A 57 -1.78 -10.97 11.23
N ARG A 58 -1.28 -12.20 11.39
CA ARG A 58 -1.72 -13.33 10.58
C ARG A 58 -3.20 -13.58 10.75
N LEU A 59 -3.71 -13.65 11.98
CA LEU A 59 -5.14 -13.86 12.25
C LEU A 59 -6.02 -12.75 11.65
N TYR A 60 -5.60 -11.48 11.77
CA TYR A 60 -6.31 -10.36 11.12
C TYR A 60 -6.33 -10.50 9.61
N SER A 61 -5.20 -10.91 9.01
CA SER A 61 -5.09 -11.10 7.56
C SER A 61 -5.91 -12.30 7.09
N GLU A 62 -5.87 -13.43 7.80
CA GLU A 62 -6.72 -14.61 7.54
C GLU A 62 -8.21 -14.24 7.64
N THR A 63 -8.58 -13.43 8.63
CA THR A 63 -9.96 -12.93 8.78
C THR A 63 -10.35 -12.05 7.60
N ALA A 64 -9.49 -11.13 7.17
CA ALA A 64 -9.73 -10.28 6.01
C ALA A 64 -9.85 -11.10 4.70
N VAL A 65 -9.00 -12.11 4.53
CA VAL A 65 -9.11 -13.08 3.42
C VAL A 65 -10.44 -13.81 3.50
N ALA A 66 -10.81 -14.36 4.66
CA ALA A 66 -12.08 -15.08 4.82
C ALA A 66 -13.31 -14.20 4.53
N PHE A 67 -13.34 -12.96 5.01
CA PHE A 67 -14.42 -12.02 4.68
C PHE A 67 -14.48 -11.71 3.18
N ARG A 68 -13.33 -11.52 2.55
CA ARG A 68 -13.25 -11.30 1.10
C ARG A 68 -13.72 -12.54 0.31
N MET A 69 -13.36 -13.73 0.79
CA MET A 69 -13.71 -14.99 0.15
C MET A 69 -15.19 -15.35 0.31
N LEU A 70 -15.75 -15.15 1.50
CA LEU A 70 -17.11 -15.59 1.82
C LEU A 70 -18.16 -14.55 1.44
N GLY A 71 -17.77 -13.27 1.30
CA GLY A 71 -18.70 -12.15 1.16
C GLY A 71 -19.69 -12.08 2.35
N PRO A 72 -20.50 -11.03 2.45
CA PRO A 72 -21.73 -11.15 3.22
C PRO A 72 -22.60 -12.18 2.51
N ALA A 73 -22.86 -13.32 3.15
CA ALA A 73 -23.67 -14.43 2.62
C ALA A 73 -25.13 -14.05 2.26
N GLU A 74 -25.51 -12.78 2.45
CA GLU A 74 -26.86 -12.24 2.26
C GLU A 74 -27.02 -11.38 0.99
N GLU A 75 -25.95 -10.96 0.30
CA GLU A 75 -26.07 -10.15 -0.93
C GLU A 75 -25.27 -10.75 -2.11
N ILE A 76 -26.00 -11.29 -3.09
CA ILE A 76 -25.41 -11.71 -4.37
C ILE A 76 -25.07 -10.45 -5.17
N ASN A 77 -23.81 -10.06 -5.18
CA ASN A 77 -23.33 -9.02 -6.11
C ASN A 77 -23.16 -9.62 -7.51
N LEU A 78 -24.14 -9.39 -8.40
CA LEU A 78 -24.11 -9.85 -9.80
C LEU A 78 -22.97 -9.25 -10.64
N ASN A 79 -22.36 -8.15 -10.18
CA ASN A 79 -21.21 -7.52 -10.83
C ASN A 79 -19.88 -8.05 -10.31
N GLY A 80 -19.89 -8.73 -9.15
CA GLY A 80 -18.73 -9.38 -8.56
C GLY A 80 -18.35 -10.64 -9.34
N LYS A 81 -17.05 -10.91 -9.43
CA LYS A 81 -16.56 -12.19 -9.97
C LYS A 81 -16.62 -13.27 -8.89
N SER A 82 -16.71 -14.53 -9.32
CA SER A 82 -16.72 -15.66 -8.39
C SER A 82 -15.37 -15.82 -7.69
N LEU A 83 -15.35 -16.48 -6.53
CA LEU A 83 -14.12 -16.79 -5.79
C LEU A 83 -13.06 -17.50 -6.67
N GLU A 84 -13.50 -18.40 -7.55
CA GLU A 84 -12.63 -19.16 -8.46
C GLU A 84 -11.97 -18.26 -9.52
N ASP A 85 -12.56 -17.09 -9.77
CA ASP A 85 -11.99 -16.10 -10.68
C ASP A 85 -10.78 -15.37 -10.10
N ASP A 86 -10.56 -15.41 -8.79
CA ASP A 86 -9.40 -14.77 -8.17
C ASP A 86 -8.13 -15.63 -8.20
N PHE A 87 -8.26 -16.94 -8.49
CA PHE A 87 -7.14 -17.87 -8.56
C PHE A 87 -6.86 -18.34 -9.98
N THR A 88 -5.59 -18.61 -10.28
CA THR A 88 -5.20 -19.14 -11.60
C THR A 88 -4.25 -20.32 -11.51
N LEU A 89 -4.62 -21.38 -12.22
CA LEU A 89 -3.75 -22.51 -12.53
C LEU A 89 -3.03 -22.32 -13.87
N SER A 90 -3.25 -21.19 -14.55
CA SER A 90 -2.60 -20.93 -15.83
C SER A 90 -1.08 -20.87 -15.63
N PRO A 91 -0.30 -21.50 -16.53
CA PRO A 91 1.15 -21.45 -16.44
C PRO A 91 1.64 -20.00 -16.47
N VAL A 92 2.70 -19.72 -15.70
CA VAL A 92 3.36 -18.43 -15.73
C VAL A 92 4.28 -18.39 -16.95
N CYS A 93 4.04 -17.46 -17.87
CA CYS A 93 5.04 -17.08 -18.87
C CYS A 93 5.97 -16.06 -18.23
N LYS A 94 7.18 -16.49 -17.86
CA LYS A 94 8.16 -15.60 -17.24
C LYS A 94 8.57 -14.49 -18.19
N LYS A 95 8.71 -13.28 -17.65
CA LYS A 95 9.23 -12.12 -18.39
C LYS A 95 10.74 -12.02 -18.19
N ALA A 96 11.49 -11.96 -19.29
CA ALA A 96 12.93 -11.74 -19.21
C ALA A 96 13.24 -10.37 -18.59
N CYS A 97 14.10 -10.35 -17.58
CA CYS A 97 14.56 -9.15 -16.90
C CYS A 97 16.06 -8.97 -17.12
N PRO A 98 16.48 -8.29 -18.21
CA PRO A 98 17.88 -7.96 -18.39
C PRO A 98 18.36 -7.01 -17.28
N PRO A 99 19.67 -7.00 -16.98
CA PRO A 99 20.25 -6.02 -16.08
C PRO A 99 19.92 -4.60 -16.53
N VAL A 100 19.34 -3.81 -15.63
CA VAL A 100 18.93 -2.43 -15.91
C VAL A 100 19.35 -1.53 -14.77
N LYS A 101 19.60 -0.26 -15.09
CA LYS A 101 19.90 0.75 -14.08
C LYS A 101 18.61 1.18 -13.38
N LEU A 102 18.67 1.30 -12.06
CA LEU A 102 17.56 1.83 -11.27
C LEU A 102 17.26 3.28 -11.65
N GLU A 103 15.97 3.58 -11.80
CA GLU A 103 15.48 4.92 -12.09
C GLU A 103 15.69 5.87 -10.91
N LYS A 104 15.90 7.14 -11.23
CA LYS A 104 16.02 8.21 -10.23
C LYS A 104 14.65 8.73 -9.84
N SER A 105 14.55 9.25 -8.62
CA SER A 105 13.35 9.91 -8.14
C SER A 105 12.88 11.03 -9.10
N PRO A 106 11.58 11.10 -9.43
CA PRO A 106 11.03 12.14 -10.32
C PRO A 106 11.23 13.55 -9.74
N TRP A 107 11.23 13.70 -8.41
CA TRP A 107 11.44 15.00 -7.77
C TRP A 107 12.88 15.52 -7.95
N SER A 108 13.86 14.62 -8.05
CA SER A 108 15.23 15.03 -8.40
C SER A 108 15.34 15.60 -9.82
N LYS A 109 14.35 15.32 -10.68
CA LYS A 109 14.20 15.88 -12.03
C LYS A 109 13.27 17.10 -12.06
N GLY A 110 12.75 17.57 -10.91
CA GLY A 110 11.77 18.65 -10.82
C GLY A 110 10.36 18.27 -11.30
N ILE A 111 10.08 16.96 -11.45
CA ILE A 111 8.77 16.46 -11.89
C ILE A 111 7.91 16.20 -10.65
N SER A 112 6.65 16.62 -10.67
CA SER A 112 5.71 16.48 -9.55
C SER A 112 4.32 16.14 -10.06
N HIS A 113 3.50 15.57 -9.17
CA HIS A 113 2.11 15.27 -9.47
C HIS A 113 1.33 16.51 -9.91
N PRO A 114 0.28 16.34 -10.74
CA PRO A 114 -0.68 17.40 -11.01
C PRO A 114 -1.22 17.98 -9.70
N ARG A 115 -1.34 19.32 -9.64
CA ARG A 115 -1.96 19.97 -8.47
C ARG A 115 -3.44 19.65 -8.43
N ARG A 116 -3.95 19.38 -7.23
CA ARG A 116 -5.39 19.28 -6.98
C ARG A 116 -6.04 20.65 -7.07
N GLU A 117 -7.28 20.69 -7.55
CA GLU A 117 -8.13 21.88 -7.51
C GLU A 117 -8.73 22.00 -6.11
N THR A 118 -8.15 22.88 -5.28
CA THR A 118 -8.52 23.00 -3.87
C THR A 118 -9.98 23.43 -3.68
N ALA A 119 -10.50 24.32 -4.52
CA ALA A 119 -11.89 24.78 -4.46
C ALA A 119 -12.86 23.61 -4.67
N LEU A 120 -12.68 22.85 -5.76
CA LEU A 120 -13.48 21.66 -6.05
C LEU A 120 -13.45 20.63 -4.92
N THR A 121 -12.27 20.46 -4.28
CA THR A 121 -12.13 19.52 -3.15
C THR A 121 -12.93 19.97 -1.94
N GLY A 122 -12.96 21.28 -1.65
CA GLY A 122 -13.75 21.87 -0.57
C GLY A 122 -15.24 21.73 -0.84
N ASP A 123 -15.70 22.16 -2.01
CA ASP A 123 -17.10 22.09 -2.41
C ASP A 123 -17.63 20.65 -2.37
N PHE A 124 -16.84 19.68 -2.86
CA PHE A 124 -17.19 18.27 -2.79
C PHE A 124 -17.30 17.76 -1.35
N TYR A 125 -16.37 18.15 -0.47
CA TYR A 125 -16.41 17.75 0.93
C TYR A 125 -17.65 18.31 1.65
N GLU A 126 -17.95 19.59 1.48
CA GLU A 126 -19.14 20.22 2.07
C GLU A 126 -20.43 19.56 1.57
N TRP A 127 -20.51 19.30 0.26
CA TRP A 127 -21.62 18.58 -0.34
C TRP A 127 -21.75 17.16 0.21
N LEU A 128 -20.65 16.41 0.34
CA LEU A 128 -20.66 15.04 0.88
C LEU A 128 -21.14 15.01 2.34
N VAL A 129 -20.73 15.99 3.15
CA VAL A 129 -21.20 16.15 4.54
C VAL A 129 -22.72 16.38 4.59
N ALA A 130 -23.24 17.25 3.71
CA ALA A 130 -24.67 17.60 3.68
C ALA A 130 -25.57 16.52 3.04
N THR A 131 -25.02 15.69 2.15
CA THR A 131 -25.83 14.76 1.33
C THR A 131 -26.32 13.55 2.12
N SER A 132 -27.57 13.17 1.92
CA SER A 132 -28.15 11.93 2.45
C SER A 132 -29.24 11.42 1.50
N GLY A 133 -29.58 10.13 1.59
CA GLY A 133 -30.63 9.53 0.78
C GLY A 133 -30.15 8.32 -0.03
N PRO A 134 -31.05 7.73 -0.84
CA PRO A 134 -30.80 6.44 -1.51
C PRO A 134 -29.70 6.49 -2.57
N ASP A 135 -29.36 7.67 -3.09
CA ASP A 135 -28.24 7.81 -4.04
C ASP A 135 -26.88 7.54 -3.38
N MET A 136 -26.79 7.63 -2.05
CA MET A 136 -25.58 7.30 -1.29
C MET A 136 -25.29 5.80 -1.24
N ASP A 137 -26.33 4.96 -1.39
CA ASP A 137 -26.19 3.50 -1.42
C ASP A 137 -25.82 2.98 -2.81
N ARG A 138 -25.88 3.86 -3.82
CA ARG A 138 -25.51 3.50 -5.19
C ARG A 138 -23.99 3.48 -5.36
N PRO A 139 -23.46 2.60 -6.22
CA PRO A 139 -22.07 2.63 -6.66
C PRO A 139 -21.69 3.94 -7.34
N TRP A 140 -20.67 4.62 -6.82
CA TRP A 140 -20.12 5.86 -7.41
C TRP A 140 -18.81 5.59 -8.15
N ILE A 141 -18.00 4.66 -7.64
CA ILE A 141 -16.74 4.24 -8.25
C ILE A 141 -16.81 2.74 -8.48
N MET A 142 -16.48 2.33 -9.71
CA MET A 142 -16.38 0.93 -10.10
C MET A 142 -15.09 0.74 -10.89
N HIS A 143 -14.28 -0.24 -10.50
CA HIS A 143 -13.13 -0.71 -11.29
C HIS A 143 -13.27 -2.20 -11.57
N CYS A 144 -13.20 -2.58 -12.84
CA CYS A 144 -13.38 -3.97 -13.28
C CYS A 144 -12.06 -4.72 -13.56
N THR A 145 -10.93 -4.00 -13.58
CA THR A 145 -9.60 -4.52 -13.94
C THR A 145 -8.73 -4.71 -12.70
N GLU A 146 -7.75 -5.63 -12.77
CA GLU A 146 -7.03 -6.25 -11.63
C GLU A 146 -7.95 -7.10 -10.75
N ARG A 147 -8.82 -6.43 -9.99
CA ARG A 147 -9.92 -7.01 -9.20
C ARG A 147 -11.13 -6.07 -9.24
N TYR A 148 -12.33 -6.65 -9.25
CA TYR A 148 -13.57 -5.88 -9.11
C TYR A 148 -13.60 -5.16 -7.76
N ILE A 149 -13.75 -3.83 -7.80
CA ILE A 149 -13.96 -3.01 -6.61
C ILE A 149 -15.10 -2.04 -6.90
N GLU A 150 -16.01 -1.96 -5.95
CA GLU A 150 -17.14 -1.04 -5.95
C GLU A 150 -17.12 -0.21 -4.67
N VAL A 151 -17.35 1.10 -4.81
CA VAL A 151 -17.40 2.03 -3.69
C VAL A 151 -18.62 2.91 -3.88
N THR A 152 -19.47 2.95 -2.85
CA THR A 152 -20.69 3.75 -2.78
C THR A 152 -20.41 5.16 -2.26
N GLY A 153 -21.40 6.04 -2.34
CA GLY A 153 -21.33 7.35 -1.69
C GLY A 153 -21.20 7.23 -0.17
N ASN A 154 -21.89 6.27 0.44
CA ASN A 154 -21.83 6.01 1.87
C ASN A 154 -20.45 5.56 2.33
N ASP A 155 -19.76 4.71 1.55
CA ASP A 155 -18.38 4.31 1.85
C ASP A 155 -17.44 5.52 1.91
N LEU A 156 -17.54 6.44 0.95
CA LEU A 156 -16.75 7.67 0.94
C LEU A 156 -17.09 8.57 2.13
N LYS A 157 -18.38 8.72 2.43
CA LYS A 157 -18.86 9.52 3.55
C LYS A 157 -18.43 8.96 4.91
N ASP A 158 -18.43 7.64 5.05
CA ASP A 158 -18.01 6.96 6.27
C ASP A 158 -16.55 7.28 6.62
N ILE A 159 -15.68 7.25 5.62
CA ILE A 159 -14.26 7.53 5.82
C ILE A 159 -13.99 9.03 5.98
N PHE A 160 -14.49 9.86 5.08
CA PHE A 160 -14.12 11.28 5.06
C PHE A 160 -14.91 12.13 6.07
N CYS A 161 -16.15 11.77 6.39
CA CYS A 161 -17.02 12.60 7.23
C CYS A 161 -17.31 11.98 8.59
N ARG A 162 -17.32 10.63 8.71
CA ARG A 162 -17.71 9.92 9.94
C ARG A 162 -16.54 9.27 10.67
N GLN A 163 -15.31 9.50 10.20
CA GLN A 163 -14.08 8.98 10.82
C GLN A 163 -14.05 7.46 10.97
N GLN A 164 -14.71 6.73 10.06
CA GLN A 164 -14.61 5.28 10.05
C GLN A 164 -13.25 4.82 9.49
N ALA A 165 -12.88 3.58 9.81
CA ALA A 165 -11.64 2.99 9.33
C ALA A 165 -11.74 2.65 7.83
N MET A 166 -10.73 3.04 7.06
CA MET A 166 -10.68 2.78 5.62
C MET A 166 -10.63 1.27 5.34
N SER A 167 -11.57 0.78 4.53
CA SER A 167 -11.60 -0.61 4.06
C SER A 167 -10.46 -0.89 3.09
N TYR A 168 -10.15 -2.18 2.87
CA TYR A 168 -9.16 -2.59 1.86
C TYR A 168 -9.54 -2.08 0.46
N ASP A 169 -10.80 -2.19 0.09
CA ASP A 169 -11.31 -1.82 -1.23
C ASP A 169 -11.16 -0.32 -1.48
N LEU A 170 -11.51 0.53 -0.51
CA LEU A 170 -11.31 1.97 -0.65
C LEU A 170 -9.82 2.35 -0.65
N PHE A 171 -8.99 1.66 0.13
CA PHE A 171 -7.55 1.89 0.13
C PHE A 171 -6.94 1.52 -1.23
N ASP A 172 -7.33 0.39 -1.82
CA ASP A 172 -6.89 -0.05 -3.14
C ASP A 172 -7.35 0.94 -4.24
N ILE A 173 -8.56 1.50 -4.14
CA ILE A 173 -9.00 2.60 -5.03
C ILE A 173 -8.08 3.83 -4.91
N ALA A 174 -7.70 4.21 -3.68
CA ALA A 174 -6.76 5.30 -3.48
C ALA A 174 -5.37 4.99 -4.09
N ILE A 175 -4.90 3.75 -3.98
CA ILE A 175 -3.66 3.28 -4.61
C ILE A 175 -3.76 3.34 -6.13
N ARG A 176 -4.82 2.82 -6.74
CA ARG A 176 -5.07 2.91 -8.18
C ARG A 176 -5.03 4.36 -8.65
N ARG A 177 -5.67 5.26 -7.91
CA ARG A 177 -5.64 6.70 -8.22
C ARG A 177 -4.24 7.30 -8.10
N ILE A 178 -3.46 6.92 -7.09
CA ILE A 178 -2.06 7.35 -6.96
C ILE A 178 -1.23 6.85 -8.15
N CYS A 179 -1.43 5.60 -8.60
CA CYS A 179 -0.76 5.05 -9.77
C CYS A 179 -1.11 5.82 -11.06
N GLU A 180 -2.37 6.22 -11.24
CA GLU A 180 -2.78 7.09 -12.35
C GLU A 180 -2.09 8.45 -12.31
N LEU A 181 -2.03 9.08 -11.13
CA LEU A 181 -1.35 10.37 -10.94
C LEU A 181 0.16 10.23 -11.17
N ASP A 182 0.76 9.14 -10.72
CA ASP A 182 2.15 8.78 -11.02
C ASP A 182 2.36 8.68 -12.53
N ASN A 183 1.51 7.94 -13.23
CA ASN A 183 1.63 7.79 -14.67
C ASN A 183 1.51 9.11 -15.43
N ARG A 184 0.65 10.03 -14.97
CA ARG A 184 0.53 11.38 -15.55
C ARG A 184 1.75 12.27 -15.28
N MET A 185 2.50 11.97 -14.23
CA MET A 185 3.72 12.70 -13.86
C MET A 185 4.84 12.44 -14.88
N TYR A 186 4.89 11.23 -15.45
CA TYR A 186 5.85 10.87 -16.49
C TYR A 186 5.33 11.32 -17.87
N THR A 187 6.15 12.05 -18.64
CA THR A 187 5.82 12.34 -20.04
C THR A 187 5.82 11.03 -20.85
N ASN A 188 5.07 10.98 -21.97
CA ASN A 188 4.93 9.80 -22.84
C ASN A 188 6.25 9.17 -23.34
N LYS A 189 7.41 9.79 -23.07
CA LYS A 189 8.74 9.30 -23.45
C LYS A 189 9.47 8.52 -22.36
N GLU A 190 9.16 8.73 -21.08
CA GLU A 190 9.80 7.95 -20.00
C GLU A 190 9.09 6.59 -19.89
N VAL A 191 9.78 5.52 -20.27
CA VAL A 191 9.24 4.15 -20.26
C VAL A 191 9.35 3.52 -18.88
N ASN A 192 10.40 3.85 -18.14
CA ASN A 192 10.62 3.33 -16.79
C ASN A 192 9.93 4.22 -15.75
N ARG A 193 9.72 3.64 -14.56
CA ARG A 193 9.13 4.31 -13.40
C ARG A 193 10.11 4.22 -12.25
N TRP A 194 10.16 5.26 -11.43
CA TRP A 194 10.98 5.23 -10.22
C TRP A 194 10.45 4.24 -9.17
N ARG A 195 9.13 4.09 -9.08
CA ARG A 195 8.50 3.19 -8.10
C ARG A 195 7.43 2.31 -8.73
N HIS A 196 7.33 1.11 -8.19
CA HIS A 196 6.23 0.19 -8.43
C HIS A 196 5.35 0.15 -7.17
N ILE A 197 4.06 0.43 -7.31
CA ILE A 197 3.13 0.49 -6.17
C ILE A 197 2.15 -0.67 -6.30
N MET A 198 2.12 -1.54 -5.30
CA MET A 198 1.22 -2.69 -5.23
C MET A 198 -0.07 -2.33 -4.50
N GLU A 199 -1.14 -3.06 -4.79
CA GLU A 199 -2.37 -3.05 -4.00
C GLU A 199 -2.16 -3.82 -2.69
N SER A 200 -3.07 -3.60 -1.74
CA SER A 200 -2.97 -4.13 -0.38
C SER A 200 -3.29 -5.62 -0.28
N ASP A 201 -3.92 -6.19 -1.30
CA ASP A 201 -4.23 -7.63 -1.42
C ASP A 201 -2.96 -8.50 -1.42
N PHE A 202 -1.84 -8.01 -1.96
CA PHE A 202 -0.56 -8.70 -1.90
C PHE A 202 -0.12 -8.95 -0.46
N ALA A 203 -0.12 -7.89 0.36
CA ALA A 203 0.25 -7.99 1.76
C ALA A 203 -0.76 -8.81 2.56
N MET A 204 -2.06 -8.62 2.29
CA MET A 204 -3.12 -9.38 2.92
C MET A 204 -2.91 -10.89 2.75
N LEU A 205 -2.72 -11.36 1.52
CA LEU A 205 -2.52 -12.79 1.23
C LEU A 205 -1.21 -13.30 1.84
N ALA A 206 -0.11 -12.59 1.64
CA ALA A 206 1.19 -12.99 2.15
C ALA A 206 1.19 -13.11 3.69
N LEU A 207 0.59 -12.14 4.40
CA LEU A 207 0.52 -12.14 5.86
C LEU A 207 -0.47 -13.18 6.41
N ALA A 208 -1.50 -13.55 5.64
CA ALA A 208 -2.37 -14.69 5.96
C ALA A 208 -1.66 -16.04 5.81
N GLY A 209 -0.49 -16.07 5.15
CA GLY A 209 0.25 -17.30 4.88
C GLY A 209 -0.15 -17.99 3.58
N GLU A 210 -0.97 -17.32 2.76
CA GLU A 210 -1.32 -17.77 1.42
C GLU A 210 -0.16 -17.55 0.43
N ASP A 211 -0.15 -18.26 -0.70
CA ASP A 211 0.83 -18.06 -1.77
C ASP A 211 0.35 -17.01 -2.78
N PRO A 212 0.90 -15.78 -2.78
CA PRO A 212 0.43 -14.72 -3.66
C PRO A 212 0.65 -15.02 -5.15
N THR A 213 1.54 -15.97 -5.49
CA THR A 213 1.86 -16.29 -6.89
C THR A 213 0.73 -16.98 -7.66
N THR A 214 -0.24 -17.53 -6.92
CA THR A 214 -1.41 -18.25 -7.44
C THR A 214 -2.61 -17.34 -7.70
N ASN A 215 -2.58 -16.11 -7.20
CA ASN A 215 -3.68 -15.16 -7.31
C ASN A 215 -3.58 -14.35 -8.62
N LYS A 216 -4.72 -14.18 -9.31
CA LYS A 216 -4.82 -13.47 -10.59
C LYS A 216 -4.53 -11.97 -10.44
N SER A 217 -5.11 -11.32 -9.45
CA SER A 217 -4.90 -9.89 -9.16
C SER A 217 -3.42 -9.63 -8.90
N ILE A 218 -2.79 -10.42 -8.03
CA ILE A 218 -1.35 -10.27 -7.74
C ILE A 218 -0.51 -10.47 -9.00
N ARG A 219 -0.81 -11.51 -9.80
CA ARG A 219 -0.07 -11.74 -11.05
C ARG A 219 -0.23 -10.56 -12.01
N HIS A 220 -1.41 -9.98 -12.14
CA HIS A 220 -1.62 -8.80 -12.98
C HIS A 220 -0.89 -7.56 -12.45
N GLN A 221 -0.74 -7.40 -11.14
CA GLN A 221 0.08 -6.32 -10.58
C GLN A 221 1.57 -6.44 -10.95
N PHE A 222 2.07 -7.62 -11.33
CA PHE A 222 3.44 -7.79 -11.85
C PHE A 222 3.54 -7.85 -13.38
N LEU A 223 2.58 -8.51 -14.03
CA LEU A 223 2.66 -8.92 -15.45
C LEU A 223 1.47 -8.41 -16.30
N GLY A 224 0.49 -7.78 -15.69
CA GLY A 224 -0.75 -7.32 -16.33
C GLY A 224 -0.54 -6.14 -17.26
N GLU A 225 -1.56 -5.86 -18.07
CA GLU A 225 -1.58 -4.74 -19.02
C GLU A 225 -1.29 -3.37 -18.38
N PRO A 226 -1.76 -3.06 -17.15
CA PRO A 226 -1.46 -1.78 -16.53
C PRO A 226 0.03 -1.56 -16.22
N VAL A 227 0.82 -2.65 -16.11
CA VAL A 227 2.25 -2.61 -15.78
C VAL A 227 3.08 -2.40 -17.04
N LYS A 228 3.09 -1.15 -17.52
CA LYS A 228 3.78 -0.77 -18.78
C LYS A 228 5.28 -0.49 -18.64
N HIS A 229 5.82 -0.62 -17.43
CA HIS A 229 7.20 -0.31 -17.11
C HIS A 229 7.97 -1.56 -16.66
N ALA A 230 9.31 -1.46 -16.68
CA ALA A 230 10.19 -2.47 -16.13
C ALA A 230 10.24 -2.36 -14.60
N ILE A 231 9.58 -3.27 -13.88
CA ILE A 231 9.57 -3.30 -12.39
C ILE A 231 11.01 -3.40 -11.86
N GLN A 232 11.86 -4.18 -12.52
CA GLN A 232 13.26 -4.35 -12.12
C GLN A 232 14.11 -3.06 -12.30
N ALA A 233 13.59 -2.06 -13.03
CA ALA A 233 14.20 -0.72 -13.12
C ALA A 233 13.70 0.24 -12.04
N CYS A 234 12.66 -0.13 -11.29
CA CYS A 234 12.16 0.72 -10.20
C CYS A 234 13.16 0.76 -9.06
N GLY A 235 13.52 1.97 -8.63
CA GLY A 235 14.33 2.18 -7.44
C GLY A 235 13.58 1.85 -6.15
N MET A 236 12.25 1.75 -6.19
CA MET A 236 11.42 1.47 -5.02
C MET A 236 10.24 0.54 -5.34
N ILE A 237 9.95 -0.40 -4.45
CA ILE A 237 8.69 -1.16 -4.43
C ILE A 237 7.91 -0.76 -3.19
N THR A 238 6.65 -0.38 -3.39
CA THR A 238 5.75 0.08 -2.33
C THR A 238 4.66 -0.96 -2.10
N VAL A 239 4.53 -1.43 -0.86
CA VAL A 239 3.47 -2.37 -0.46
C VAL A 239 2.69 -1.80 0.73
N PRO A 240 1.44 -1.39 0.54
CA PRO A 240 0.55 -1.06 1.63
C PRO A 240 0.08 -2.32 2.35
N ALA A 241 -0.07 -2.24 3.68
CA ALA A 241 -0.57 -3.33 4.49
C ALA A 241 -1.36 -2.82 5.69
N MET A 242 -2.43 -3.52 6.05
CA MET A 242 -3.07 -3.35 7.34
C MET A 242 -2.36 -4.23 8.37
N VAL A 243 -1.83 -3.60 9.41
CA VAL A 243 -1.14 -4.27 10.50
C VAL A 243 -1.93 -4.02 11.77
N ARG A 244 -2.43 -5.10 12.38
CA ARG A 244 -3.46 -5.07 13.43
C ARG A 244 -4.74 -4.39 12.95
N THR A 245 -4.81 -3.06 13.14
CA THR A 245 -5.97 -2.22 12.82
C THR A 245 -5.56 -0.88 12.22
N SER A 246 -4.28 -0.72 11.86
CA SER A 246 -3.75 0.51 11.28
C SER A 246 -3.14 0.22 9.90
N TRP A 247 -3.34 1.16 8.99
CA TRP A 247 -2.68 1.14 7.69
C TRP A 247 -1.23 1.58 7.83
N CYS A 248 -0.33 0.82 7.24
CA CYS A 248 1.07 1.18 7.09
C CYS A 248 1.54 0.88 5.67
N VAL A 249 2.69 1.43 5.30
CA VAL A 249 3.28 1.20 3.97
C VAL A 249 4.74 0.83 4.13
N TYR A 250 5.13 -0.26 3.48
CA TYR A 250 6.52 -0.73 3.39
C TYR A 250 7.10 -0.29 2.05
N PHE A 251 8.30 0.28 2.06
CA PHE A 251 9.01 0.73 0.88
C PHE A 251 10.35 0.01 0.79
N TRP A 252 10.49 -0.95 -0.13
CA TRP A 252 11.78 -1.54 -0.45
C TRP A 252 12.55 -0.56 -1.33
N ASP A 253 13.55 0.11 -0.76
CA ASP A 253 14.48 0.94 -1.52
C ASP A 253 15.60 0.04 -2.09
N MET A 254 15.50 -0.23 -3.39
CA MET A 254 16.42 -1.11 -4.11
C MET A 254 17.81 -0.49 -4.29
N LYS A 255 17.94 0.82 -4.11
CA LYS A 255 19.20 1.54 -4.29
C LYS A 255 20.08 1.44 -3.06
N ILE A 256 19.51 1.62 -1.87
CA ILE A 256 20.24 1.55 -0.59
C ILE A 256 20.03 0.23 0.16
N LYS A 257 19.25 -0.71 -0.43
CA LYS A 257 18.99 -2.06 0.10
C LYS A 257 18.42 -2.05 1.52
N CYS A 258 17.42 -1.21 1.74
CA CYS A 258 16.71 -1.16 3.02
C CYS A 258 15.21 -1.02 2.82
N VAL A 259 14.46 -1.32 3.89
CA VAL A 259 13.01 -1.16 3.89
C VAL A 259 12.61 -0.04 4.83
N HIS A 260 11.98 0.99 4.28
CA HIS A 260 11.37 2.06 5.06
C HIS A 260 9.93 1.69 5.40
N ILE A 261 9.47 2.09 6.58
CA ILE A 261 8.12 1.83 7.06
C ILE A 261 7.49 3.16 7.41
N ALA A 262 6.40 3.50 6.72
CA ALA A 262 5.53 4.61 7.12
C ALA A 262 4.32 4.02 7.85
N ASP A 263 4.32 4.16 9.17
CA ASP A 263 3.18 3.80 10.02
C ASP A 263 2.73 5.04 10.81
N PRO A 264 1.52 5.58 10.56
CA PRO A 264 0.96 6.68 11.32
C PRO A 264 0.76 6.38 12.81
N ALA A 265 0.69 5.10 13.19
CA ALA A 265 0.60 4.69 14.59
C ALA A 265 1.95 4.68 15.30
N TYR A 266 3.06 4.92 14.58
CA TYR A 266 4.40 4.95 15.17
C TYR A 266 4.54 6.07 16.20
N LYS A 267 5.03 5.69 17.39
CA LYS A 267 5.42 6.60 18.46
C LYS A 267 6.87 6.29 18.81
N SER A 268 7.73 7.31 18.77
CA SER A 268 9.18 7.16 19.01
C SER A 268 9.51 6.54 20.38
N ILE A 269 8.67 6.81 21.38
CA ILE A 269 8.79 6.26 22.73
C ILE A 269 8.58 4.73 22.75
N GLU A 270 7.92 4.16 21.75
CA GLU A 270 7.55 2.75 21.65
C GLU A 270 8.36 2.01 20.57
N ALA A 271 9.58 2.46 20.24
CA ALA A 271 10.40 1.91 19.15
C ALA A 271 10.64 0.39 19.25
N ALA A 272 10.79 -0.16 20.46
CA ALA A 272 10.93 -1.61 20.65
C ALA A 272 9.66 -2.38 20.27
N SER A 273 8.48 -1.87 20.65
CA SER A 273 7.18 -2.43 20.28
C SER A 273 6.97 -2.36 18.76
N PHE A 274 7.35 -1.23 18.15
CA PHE A 274 7.31 -1.05 16.70
C PHE A 274 8.13 -2.14 15.97
N GLN A 275 9.37 -2.37 16.38
CA GLN A 275 10.20 -3.43 15.78
C GLN A 275 9.60 -4.82 15.97
N GLN A 276 9.04 -5.11 17.13
CA GLN A 276 8.38 -6.41 17.39
C GLN A 276 7.16 -6.64 16.50
N ILE A 277 6.43 -5.57 16.15
CA ILE A 277 5.26 -5.64 15.26
C ILE A 277 5.69 -5.84 13.80
N HIS A 278 6.64 -5.06 13.30
CA HIS A 278 6.94 -5.03 11.87
C HIS A 278 7.97 -6.05 11.42
N LYS A 279 8.94 -6.44 12.26
CA LYS A 279 10.03 -7.35 11.85
C LYS A 279 9.52 -8.71 11.33
N PRO A 280 8.52 -9.36 11.97
CA PRO A 280 7.95 -10.60 11.43
C PRO A 280 7.26 -10.38 10.08
N ASN A 281 6.47 -9.31 9.95
CA ASN A 281 5.77 -8.98 8.71
C ASN A 281 6.75 -8.71 7.57
N LEU A 282 7.82 -7.97 7.84
CA LEU A 282 8.86 -7.66 6.87
C LEU A 282 9.52 -8.92 6.30
N LYS A 283 9.76 -9.93 7.15
CA LYS A 283 10.31 -11.22 6.72
C LYS A 283 9.36 -11.94 5.77
N VAL A 284 8.06 -11.96 6.10
CA VAL A 284 7.02 -12.60 5.27
C VAL A 284 6.87 -11.89 3.93
N LEU A 285 6.73 -10.56 3.94
CA LEU A 285 6.54 -9.76 2.73
C LEU A 285 7.77 -9.80 1.82
N THR A 286 8.98 -9.70 2.37
CA THR A 286 10.22 -9.84 1.59
C THR A 286 10.29 -11.22 0.94
N HIS A 287 9.99 -12.29 1.69
CA HIS A 287 9.97 -13.64 1.14
C HIS A 287 8.94 -13.80 0.00
N ALA A 288 7.73 -13.26 0.19
CA ALA A 288 6.67 -13.27 -0.81
C ALA A 288 7.08 -12.50 -2.08
N LEU A 289 7.71 -11.33 -1.94
CA LEU A 289 8.23 -10.54 -3.08
C LEU A 289 9.31 -11.31 -3.84
N SER A 290 10.30 -11.88 -3.13
CA SER A 290 11.35 -12.69 -3.76
C SER A 290 10.78 -13.92 -4.46
N ARG A 291 9.74 -14.55 -3.90
CA ARG A 291 9.04 -15.68 -4.54
C ARG A 291 8.34 -15.24 -5.82
N CYS A 292 7.60 -14.14 -5.79
CA CYS A 292 6.94 -13.57 -6.97
C CYS A 292 7.97 -13.20 -8.05
N ALA A 293 9.07 -12.54 -7.68
CA ALA A 293 10.14 -12.19 -8.61
C ALA A 293 10.70 -13.44 -9.33
N LYS A 294 11.06 -14.49 -8.58
CA LYS A 294 11.57 -15.75 -9.14
C LYS A 294 10.55 -16.50 -10.00
N MET A 295 9.27 -16.42 -9.61
CA MET A 295 8.19 -17.09 -10.31
C MET A 295 7.85 -16.38 -11.62
N PHE A 296 7.79 -15.05 -11.62
CA PHE A 296 7.26 -14.24 -12.72
C PHE A 296 8.34 -13.73 -13.68
N PHE A 297 9.60 -13.71 -13.28
CA PHE A 297 10.68 -13.13 -14.07
C PHE A 297 11.89 -14.04 -14.17
N ASP A 298 12.59 -13.95 -15.30
CA ASP A 298 13.88 -14.60 -15.51
C ASP A 298 15.00 -13.58 -15.34
N GLY A 299 15.95 -13.88 -14.44
CA GLY A 299 17.12 -13.02 -14.19
C GLY A 299 16.88 -11.87 -13.22
N TRP A 300 15.68 -11.75 -12.62
CA TRP A 300 15.44 -10.77 -11.55
C TRP A 300 15.56 -11.40 -10.16
N SER A 301 16.58 -10.98 -9.42
CA SER A 301 16.75 -11.25 -7.99
C SER A 301 16.73 -9.91 -7.25
N PRO A 302 15.58 -9.49 -6.71
CA PRO A 302 15.56 -8.35 -5.80
C PRO A 302 16.36 -8.72 -4.55
N ASP A 303 17.48 -8.03 -4.36
CA ASP A 303 18.36 -8.12 -3.19
C ASP A 303 17.74 -7.44 -1.96
#